data_AF-G3AR83-F1
#
_entry.id   AF-G3AR83-F1
#
_cell.length_a   1.000
_cell.length_b   1.000
_cell.length_c   1.000
_cell.angle_alpha   90.00
_cell.angle_beta   90.00
_cell.angle_gamma   90.00
#
_symmetry.space_group_name_H-M   'P 1'
#
loop_
_entity.id
_entity.type
_entity.pdbx_description
1 polymer ?
#
loop_
_entity_poly.entity_id
_entity_poly.type
_entity_poly.pdbx_seq_one_letter_code
_entity_poly.pdbx_strand_id
1 'polypeptide(L)'
;MTVHEVEESVEHIDEQLVLQKAELVSNQEEIDDKGDEEHEQEGEDDDDEPDEWDQRIIKTGCDQENLKLQLCHADTGDWRQCIKEMEDFRKCWDKNNNNQRTSTVDNDNVDF
;
A
#
# COMPACT_ATOMS: atom_id res chain seq x y z
N MET A 1 -44.73 -3.77 -39.47
CA MET A 1 -43.29 -3.96 -39.20
C MET A 1 -43.03 -5.43 -39.31
N THR A 2 -42.49 -5.82 -40.46
CA THR A 2 -42.13 -7.19 -40.78
C THR A 2 -40.89 -7.58 -39.99
N VAL A 3 -40.76 -8.85 -39.59
CA VAL A 3 -39.61 -9.36 -38.81
C VAL A 3 -38.25 -9.00 -39.41
N HIS A 4 -38.15 -8.88 -40.74
CA HIS A 4 -36.94 -8.43 -41.44
C HIS A 4 -36.55 -6.97 -41.14
N GLU A 5 -37.53 -6.06 -41.00
CA GLU A 5 -37.25 -4.65 -40.66
C GLU A 5 -36.71 -4.52 -39.22
N VAL A 6 -37.03 -5.47 -38.34
CA VAL A 6 -36.57 -5.48 -36.94
C VAL A 6 -35.14 -6.00 -36.84
N GLU A 7 -34.76 -6.98 -37.66
CA GLU A 7 -33.41 -7.55 -37.68
C GLU A 7 -32.38 -6.57 -38.25
N GLU A 8 -32.71 -5.85 -39.33
CA GLU A 8 -31.84 -4.84 -39.94
C GLU A 8 -31.58 -3.65 -39.00
N SER A 9 -32.53 -3.36 -38.11
CA SER A 9 -32.41 -2.33 -37.06
C SER A 9 -31.47 -2.74 -35.92
N VAL A 10 -31.43 -4.04 -35.58
CA VAL A 10 -30.64 -4.56 -34.45
C VAL A 10 -29.15 -4.63 -34.82
N GLU A 11 -28.83 -5.03 -36.05
CA GLU A 11 -27.44 -5.07 -36.52
C GLU A 11 -26.81 -3.66 -36.59
N HIS A 12 -27.58 -2.64 -36.96
CA HIS A 12 -27.14 -1.25 -36.95
C HIS A 12 -26.88 -0.70 -35.52
N ILE A 13 -27.68 -1.14 -34.55
CA ILE A 13 -27.51 -0.75 -33.14
C ILE A 13 -26.23 -1.36 -32.56
N ASP A 14 -25.93 -2.62 -32.89
CA ASP A 14 -24.70 -3.28 -32.46
C ASP A 14 -23.45 -2.63 -33.05
N GLU A 15 -23.48 -2.22 -34.32
CA GLU A 15 -22.35 -1.49 -34.94
C GLU A 15 -22.13 -0.11 -34.29
N GLN A 16 -23.20 0.63 -34.00
CA GLN A 16 -23.10 1.90 -33.26
C GLN A 16 -22.59 1.72 -31.82
N LEU A 17 -22.98 0.63 -31.16
CA LEU A 17 -22.52 0.31 -29.80
C LEU A 17 -21.03 -0.05 -29.77
N VAL A 18 -20.52 -0.73 -30.80
CA VAL A 18 -19.09 -1.05 -30.92
C VAL A 18 -18.27 0.23 -31.10
N LEU A 19 -18.73 1.18 -31.91
CA LEU A 19 -18.06 2.46 -32.12
C LEU A 19 -18.10 3.34 -30.85
N GLN A 20 -19.22 3.38 -30.12
CA GLN A 20 -19.30 4.08 -28.83
C GLN A 20 -18.41 3.46 -27.74
N LYS A 21 -18.27 2.13 -27.71
CA LYS A 21 -17.37 1.44 -26.76
C LYS A 21 -15.90 1.74 -27.04
N ALA A 22 -15.50 1.82 -28.31
CA ALA A 22 -14.13 2.16 -28.68
C ALA A 22 -13.75 3.58 -28.23
N GLU A 23 -14.68 4.53 -28.33
CA GLU A 23 -14.48 5.91 -27.88
C GLU A 23 -14.40 6.01 -26.34
N LEU A 24 -15.19 5.22 -25.59
CA LEU A 24 -15.10 5.15 -24.13
C LEU A 24 -13.80 4.49 -23.64
N VAL A 25 -13.30 3.46 -24.34
CA VAL A 25 -12.00 2.83 -24.04
C VAL A 25 -10.86 3.81 -24.30
N SER A 26 -10.91 4.57 -25.39
CA SER A 26 -9.90 5.60 -25.69
C SER A 26 -9.88 6.73 -24.67
N ASN A 27 -11.03 7.09 -24.08
CA ASN A 27 -11.11 8.11 -23.04
C ASN A 27 -10.71 7.59 -21.65
N GLN A 28 -10.67 6.26 -21.43
CA GLN A 28 -10.26 5.65 -20.16
C GLN A 28 -8.73 5.68 -19.98
N GLU A 29 -7.96 5.59 -21.07
CA GLU A 29 -6.48 5.67 -21.03
C GLU A 29 -5.95 7.07 -20.67
N GLU A 30 -6.74 8.14 -20.82
CA GLU A 30 -6.33 9.51 -20.44
C GLU A 30 -6.59 9.86 -18.96
N ILE A 31 -7.26 8.99 -18.20
CA ILE A 31 -7.66 9.26 -16.80
C ILE A 31 -6.67 8.67 -15.78
N ASP A 32 -5.74 7.82 -16.21
CA ASP A 32 -4.76 7.17 -15.34
C ASP A 32 -3.47 8.01 -15.11
N ASP A 33 -3.36 9.23 -15.66
CA ASP A 33 -2.14 10.08 -15.60
C ASP A 33 -2.25 11.27 -14.61
N LYS A 34 -3.31 11.36 -13.78
CA LYS A 34 -3.50 12.54 -12.89
C LYS A 34 -3.87 12.21 -11.44
N GLY A 35 -3.30 11.13 -10.92
CA GLY A 35 -3.69 10.58 -9.62
C GLY A 35 -2.54 10.20 -8.68
N ASP A 36 -1.36 10.80 -8.78
CA ASP A 36 -0.28 10.61 -7.78
C ASP A 36 0.39 11.95 -7.44
N GLU A 37 -0.32 12.76 -6.64
CA GLU A 37 0.33 13.73 -5.77
C GLU A 37 -0.03 13.36 -4.34
N GLU A 38 0.81 12.54 -3.69
CA GLU A 38 1.26 12.76 -2.31
C GLU A 38 2.38 11.78 -1.89
N HIS A 39 3.59 12.33 -1.89
CA HIS A 39 4.66 12.13 -0.90
C HIS A 39 5.61 10.92 -1.01
N GLU A 40 6.51 10.96 -2.00
CA GLU A 40 7.83 10.30 -1.92
C GLU A 40 8.93 11.30 -2.28
N GLN A 41 9.49 11.95 -1.25
CA GLN A 41 10.88 12.39 -1.32
C GLN A 41 11.74 11.14 -1.18
N GLU A 42 11.88 10.38 -2.26
CA GLU A 42 13.00 9.46 -2.40
C GLU A 42 14.24 10.31 -2.69
N GLY A 43 15.05 10.50 -1.66
CA GLY A 43 16.44 10.89 -1.85
C GLY A 43 17.18 9.71 -2.48
N GLU A 44 17.35 9.75 -3.80
CA GLU A 44 18.47 9.06 -4.43
C GLU A 44 19.77 9.73 -3.92
N ASP A 45 20.47 9.10 -2.98
CA ASP A 45 21.94 9.12 -2.81
C ASP A 45 22.35 8.46 -1.46
N ASP A 46 22.31 7.13 -1.42
CA ASP A 46 23.11 6.14 -0.62
C ASP A 46 22.23 4.90 -0.33
N ASP A 47 22.04 4.03 -1.33
CA ASP A 47 21.26 2.77 -1.29
C ASP A 47 21.84 1.69 -0.33
N ASP A 48 22.85 2.06 0.47
CA ASP A 48 23.50 1.23 1.47
C ASP A 48 23.31 1.78 2.91
N GLU A 49 22.71 2.97 3.11
CA GLU A 49 22.44 3.52 4.44
C GLU A 49 21.02 3.19 4.94
N PRO A 50 20.86 2.63 6.15
CA PRO A 50 19.53 2.38 6.72
C PRO A 50 18.80 3.71 6.97
N ASP A 51 17.52 3.78 6.64
CA ASP A 51 16.69 4.96 6.90
C ASP A 51 16.53 5.25 8.42
N GLU A 52 15.88 6.37 8.78
CA GLU A 52 15.68 6.73 10.19
C GLU A 52 14.90 5.66 10.99
N TRP A 53 13.96 4.97 10.36
CA TRP A 53 13.17 3.89 10.97
C TRP A 53 14.00 2.63 11.15
N ASP A 54 14.71 2.20 10.13
CA ASP A 54 15.60 1.04 10.16
C ASP A 54 16.71 1.23 11.19
N GLN A 55 17.33 2.41 11.24
CA GLN A 55 18.30 2.73 12.28
C GLN A 55 17.71 2.60 13.69
N ARG A 56 16.45 3.01 13.89
CA ARG A 56 15.79 2.89 15.20
C ARG A 56 15.53 1.44 15.57
N ILE A 57 15.16 0.60 14.61
CA ILE A 57 14.96 -0.83 14.81
C ILE A 57 16.29 -1.55 15.04
N ILE A 58 17.33 -1.29 14.26
CA ILE A 58 18.67 -1.86 14.46
C ILE A 58 19.20 -1.54 15.86
N LYS A 59 19.00 -0.30 16.35
CA LYS A 59 19.36 0.11 17.71
C LYS A 59 18.61 -0.65 18.81
N THR A 60 17.51 -1.34 18.51
CA THR A 60 16.78 -2.18 19.47
C THR A 60 17.40 -3.58 19.67
N GLY A 61 18.25 -4.03 18.72
CA GLY A 61 18.78 -5.38 18.68
C GLY A 61 17.73 -6.46 18.36
N CYS A 62 16.61 -6.08 17.75
CA CYS A 62 15.49 -6.95 17.36
C CYS A 62 15.12 -6.82 15.86
N ASP A 63 16.08 -6.39 15.05
CA ASP A 63 15.94 -6.21 13.60
C ASP A 63 15.59 -7.52 12.88
N GLN A 64 16.17 -8.64 13.31
CA GLN A 64 15.88 -9.94 12.71
C GLN A 64 14.43 -10.39 12.92
N GLU A 65 13.88 -10.25 14.14
CA GLU A 65 12.49 -10.56 14.43
C GLU A 65 11.53 -9.58 13.76
N ASN A 66 11.91 -8.30 13.69
CA ASN A 66 11.15 -7.28 12.96
C ASN A 66 11.05 -7.63 11.47
N LEU A 67 12.18 -8.00 10.83
CA LEU A 67 12.21 -8.42 9.43
C LEU A 67 11.30 -9.63 9.18
N LYS A 68 11.32 -10.64 10.07
CA LYS A 68 10.42 -11.80 9.94
C LYS A 68 8.94 -11.39 10.00
N LEU A 69 8.59 -10.46 10.88
CA LEU A 69 7.24 -9.94 10.99
C LEU A 69 6.82 -9.18 9.73
N GLN A 70 7.70 -8.33 9.20
CA GLN A 70 7.46 -7.59 7.96
C GLN A 70 7.30 -8.53 6.76
N LEU A 71 8.16 -9.55 6.63
CA LEU A 71 8.06 -10.56 5.59
C LEU A 71 6.74 -11.34 5.67
N CYS A 72 6.30 -11.73 6.86
CA CYS A 72 5.00 -12.38 7.02
C CYS A 72 3.83 -11.47 6.55
N HIS A 73 3.89 -10.18 6.87
CA HIS A 73 2.89 -9.23 6.40
C HIS A 73 2.95 -9.02 4.89
N ALA A 74 4.15 -8.96 4.31
CA ALA A 74 4.33 -8.86 2.87
C ALA A 74 3.77 -10.10 2.13
N ASP A 75 3.96 -11.29 2.70
CA ASP A 75 3.46 -12.55 2.13
C ASP A 75 1.94 -12.70 2.25
N THR A 76 1.35 -12.30 3.39
CA THR A 76 -0.06 -12.58 3.72
C THR A 76 -0.99 -11.40 3.51
N GLY A 77 -0.48 -10.16 3.56
CA GLY A 77 -1.27 -8.93 3.59
C GLY A 77 -2.14 -8.76 4.85
N ASP A 78 -2.00 -9.62 5.87
CA ASP A 78 -2.81 -9.56 7.10
C ASP A 78 -1.98 -9.86 8.33
N TRP A 79 -1.73 -8.82 9.13
CA TRP A 79 -0.99 -8.90 10.38
C TRP A 79 -1.60 -9.87 11.41
N ARG A 80 -2.90 -10.21 11.31
CA ARG A 80 -3.54 -11.22 12.18
C ARG A 80 -3.04 -12.62 11.94
N GLN A 81 -2.45 -12.89 10.78
CA GLN A 81 -1.86 -14.20 10.45
C GLN A 81 -0.41 -14.32 10.97
N CYS A 82 0.19 -13.20 11.39
CA CYS A 82 1.58 -13.10 11.82
C CYS A 82 1.76 -13.08 13.34
N ILE A 83 0.83 -13.67 14.10
CA ILE A 83 0.86 -13.67 15.58
C ILE A 83 2.16 -14.28 16.11
N LYS A 84 2.65 -15.34 15.46
CA LYS A 84 3.88 -16.01 15.88
C LYS A 84 5.10 -15.10 15.75
N GLU A 85 5.25 -14.44 14.62
CA GLU A 85 6.33 -13.49 14.34
C GLU A 85 6.23 -12.28 15.27
N MET A 86 5.01 -11.82 15.56
CA MET A 86 4.75 -10.74 16.53
C MET A 86 5.13 -11.15 17.96
N GLU A 87 4.84 -12.37 18.38
CA GLU A 87 5.27 -12.90 19.68
C GLU A 87 6.80 -13.01 19.77
N ASP A 88 7.46 -13.44 18.71
CA ASP A 88 8.91 -13.55 18.67
C ASP A 88 9.58 -12.16 18.76
N PHE A 89 9.05 -11.18 18.02
CA PHE A 89 9.48 -9.79 18.15
C PHE A 89 9.27 -9.25 19.57
N ARG A 90 8.12 -9.50 20.19
CA ARG A 90 7.85 -9.10 21.58
C ARG A 90 8.83 -9.74 22.57
N LYS A 91 9.14 -11.03 22.41
CA LYS A 91 10.12 -11.72 23.27
C LYS A 91 11.51 -11.11 23.12
N CYS A 92 11.92 -10.73 21.91
CA CYS A 92 13.17 -10.01 21.70
C CYS A 92 13.13 -8.64 22.39
N TRP A 93 12.04 -7.91 22.19
CA TRP A 93 11.84 -6.58 22.74
C TRP A 93 12.00 -6.53 24.26
N ASP A 94 11.35 -7.48 24.94
CA ASP A 94 11.42 -7.61 26.40
C ASP A 94 12.84 -7.99 26.87
N LYS A 95 13.53 -8.90 26.16
CA LYS A 95 14.91 -9.30 26.49
C LYS A 95 15.92 -8.15 26.38
N ASN A 96 15.72 -7.26 25.41
CA ASN A 96 16.58 -6.10 25.19
C ASN A 96 16.16 -4.87 26.02
N ASN A 97 15.20 -5.01 26.94
CA ASN A 97 14.69 -3.94 27.82
C ASN A 97 14.17 -2.71 27.04
N ASN A 98 13.62 -2.92 25.85
CA ASN A 98 13.18 -1.83 24.97
C ASN A 98 11.88 -1.16 25.43
N ASN A 99 11.22 -1.66 26.47
CA ASN A 99 9.98 -1.08 27.03
C ASN A 99 10.12 0.37 27.51
N GLN A 100 11.34 0.81 27.84
CA GLN A 100 11.59 2.22 28.19
C GLN A 100 11.51 3.16 26.98
N ARG A 101 11.63 2.63 25.75
CA ARG A 101 11.57 3.42 24.51
C ARG A 101 10.14 3.78 24.11
N THR A 102 9.13 3.21 24.77
CA THR A 102 7.70 3.39 24.45
C THR A 102 6.95 4.18 25.52
N SER A 103 7.65 4.87 26.43
CA SER A 103 6.99 5.74 27.40
C SER A 103 6.31 6.90 26.67
N THR A 104 5.04 7.14 26.98
CA THR A 104 4.33 8.34 26.53
C THR A 104 5.03 9.58 27.08
N VAL A 105 5.25 10.57 26.23
CA VAL A 105 5.72 11.90 26.65
C VAL A 105 4.50 12.80 26.80
N ASP A 106 4.29 13.34 28.00
CA ASP A 106 3.25 14.35 28.22
C ASP A 106 3.70 15.65 27.53
N ASN A 107 2.90 16.12 26.57
CA ASN A 107 3.21 17.33 25.81
C ASN A 107 2.51 18.52 26.47
N ASP A 108 2.97 18.89 27.66
CA ASP A 108 2.36 19.94 28.50
C ASP A 108 2.57 21.36 27.96
N ASN A 109 3.27 21.53 26.83
CA ASN A 109 3.52 22.83 26.22
C ASN A 109 2.38 23.23 25.27
N VAL A 110 1.19 23.45 25.83
CA VAL A 110 0.10 24.19 25.18
C VAL A 110 0.21 25.66 25.54
N ASP A 111 1.17 26.35 24.92
CA ASP A 111 1.20 27.81 24.87
C ASP A 111 0.46 28.24 23.60
N PHE A 112 -0.83 28.56 23.77
CA PHE A 112 -1.79 28.98 22.74
C PHE A 112 -1.81 30.50 22.57
#